data_AF-A0A3N4KWX6-F1
#
_entry.id   AF-A0A3N4KWX6-F1
#
_cell.length_a   1.000
_cell.length_b   1.000
_cell.length_c   1.000
_cell.angle_alpha   90.00
_cell.angle_beta   90.00
_cell.angle_gamma   90.00
#
_symmetry.space_group_name_H-M   'P 1'
#
loop_
_entity.id
_entity.type
_entity.pdbx_description
1 polymer ?
#
loop_
_entity_poly.entity_id
_entity_poly.type
_entity_poly.pdbx_seq_one_letter_code
_entity_poly.pdbx_strand_id
1 'polypeptide(L)'
;MASPSPSTSTPTPTPTVPAPTPTTTATDPKICFISGPLLADTAYLTTHYTPHLLRALSANHHFLLGPSRGIDTLALHYLLSQSCAPSRITLYLPPTDVARYAWFAEQGGKIVVSSANHDSRDESMTRASHYDVLRYRTQEECRALFGVRYKERVSGTQKNEIRRKSGVGLVWREVVGEMVEAAEAAEGVRMGEDARRRRGLERKVKGARVLRERLEKGEVLERNQVEKAEKLEAWERELEGLK
;
A
#
# COMPACT_ATOMS: atom_id res chain seq x y z
N MET A 1 72.19 53.51 -39.37
CA MET A 1 72.09 53.18 -37.94
C MET A 1 70.86 52.32 -37.75
N ALA A 2 71.05 51.01 -37.59
CA ALA A 2 69.97 50.04 -37.46
C ALA A 2 69.63 49.85 -35.98
N SER A 3 68.36 50.05 -35.63
CA SER A 3 67.83 49.82 -34.28
C SER A 3 67.28 48.39 -34.19
N PRO A 4 67.60 47.61 -33.14
CA PRO A 4 67.03 46.28 -32.96
C PRO A 4 65.66 46.35 -32.27
N SER A 5 64.68 45.64 -32.81
CA SER A 5 63.37 45.41 -32.22
C SER A 5 63.45 44.35 -31.10
N PRO A 6 62.68 44.48 -30.00
CA PRO A 6 62.62 43.47 -28.96
C PRO A 6 61.69 42.31 -29.36
N SER A 7 62.20 41.09 -29.20
CA SER A 7 61.49 39.82 -29.36
C SER A 7 60.61 39.55 -28.13
N THR A 8 59.29 39.53 -28.32
CA THR A 8 58.30 39.08 -27.33
C THR A 8 58.18 37.56 -27.39
N SER A 9 58.61 36.90 -26.31
CA SER A 9 58.41 35.47 -26.07
C SER A 9 56.99 35.21 -25.56
N THR A 10 56.26 34.37 -26.27
CA THR A 10 54.92 33.89 -25.88
C THR A 10 55.06 32.82 -24.77
N PRO A 11 54.32 32.91 -23.65
CA PRO A 11 54.31 31.86 -22.64
C PRO A 11 53.45 30.67 -23.09
N THR A 12 54.01 29.47 -22.96
CA THR A 12 53.37 28.17 -23.16
C THR A 12 52.20 27.98 -22.18
N PRO A 13 50.99 27.55 -22.63
CA PRO A 13 49.91 27.24 -21.72
C PRO A 13 50.21 25.96 -20.92
N THR A 14 50.09 26.07 -19.60
CA THR A 14 50.18 24.95 -18.65
C THR A 14 49.01 23.98 -18.86
N PRO A 15 49.23 22.65 -18.86
CA PRO A 15 48.14 21.70 -18.90
C PRO A 15 47.32 21.76 -17.60
N THR A 16 46.09 22.28 -17.70
CA THR A 16 45.11 22.24 -16.62
C THR A 16 44.73 20.79 -16.35
N VAL A 17 45.18 20.28 -15.21
CA VAL A 17 44.74 18.99 -14.66
C VAL A 17 43.22 19.05 -14.48
N PRO A 18 42.43 18.14 -15.08
CA PRO A 18 40.99 18.11 -14.84
C PRO A 18 40.73 17.81 -13.36
N ALA A 19 39.97 18.70 -12.73
CA ALA A 19 39.52 18.52 -11.35
C ALA A 19 38.78 17.17 -11.21
N PRO A 20 38.96 16.44 -10.10
CA PRO A 20 38.25 15.19 -9.88
C PRO A 20 36.75 15.47 -9.81
N THR A 21 36.01 14.90 -10.77
CA THR A 21 34.56 14.91 -10.80
C THR A 21 34.04 14.31 -9.48
N PRO A 22 33.12 14.97 -8.76
CA PRO A 22 32.53 14.39 -7.56
C PRO A 22 31.75 13.13 -7.96
N THR A 23 32.28 11.97 -7.57
CA THR A 23 31.56 10.70 -7.64
C THR A 23 30.36 10.82 -6.71
N THR A 24 29.21 11.16 -7.27
CA THR A 24 27.93 11.14 -6.54
C THR A 24 27.67 9.67 -6.22
N THR A 25 27.93 9.26 -4.99
CA THR A 25 27.48 7.97 -4.46
C THR A 25 25.97 7.95 -4.61
N ALA A 26 25.48 7.20 -5.61
CA ALA A 26 24.07 7.02 -5.87
C ALA A 26 23.45 6.28 -4.69
N THR A 27 22.89 7.01 -3.74
CA THR A 27 22.02 6.45 -2.70
C THR A 27 20.78 5.88 -3.37
N ASP A 28 20.37 4.66 -3.01
CA ASP A 28 19.21 4.04 -3.64
C ASP A 28 17.96 4.94 -3.54
N PRO A 29 17.08 4.91 -4.56
CA PRO A 29 15.85 5.68 -4.55
C PRO A 29 15.02 5.46 -3.28
N LYS A 30 14.66 6.57 -2.60
CA LYS A 30 13.76 6.48 -1.45
C LYS A 30 12.35 6.06 -1.89
N ILE A 31 11.72 5.26 -1.05
CA ILE A 31 10.31 4.84 -1.17
C ILE A 31 9.44 5.71 -0.27
N CYS A 32 8.38 6.30 -0.83
CA CYS A 32 7.38 7.07 -0.10
C CYS A 32 5.99 6.42 -0.15
N PHE A 33 5.31 6.42 0.97
CA PHE A 33 3.93 5.95 1.10
C PHE A 33 2.97 7.14 1.00
N ILE A 34 2.02 7.07 0.07
CA ILE A 34 0.99 8.10 -0.10
C ILE A 34 -0.24 7.68 0.70
N SER A 35 -0.67 8.53 1.62
CA SER A 35 -1.84 8.27 2.47
C SER A 35 -2.73 9.50 2.60
N GLY A 36 -4.05 9.31 2.60
CA GLY A 36 -4.97 10.42 2.71
C GLY A 36 -6.43 10.04 2.87
N PRO A 37 -7.33 11.04 2.88
CA PRO A 37 -8.75 10.81 3.08
C PRO A 37 -9.42 10.10 1.89
N LEU A 38 -10.46 9.33 2.21
CA LEU A 38 -11.30 8.62 1.23
C LEU A 38 -12.14 9.55 0.34
N LEU A 39 -12.61 10.66 0.90
CA LEU A 39 -13.44 11.63 0.20
C LEU A 39 -12.56 12.80 -0.25
N ALA A 40 -11.71 12.62 -1.25
CA ALA A 40 -10.90 13.68 -1.82
C ALA A 40 -11.26 13.87 -3.30
N ASP A 41 -11.14 15.10 -3.79
CA ASP A 41 -11.29 15.44 -5.20
C ASP A 41 -9.94 15.90 -5.78
N THR A 42 -9.92 16.18 -7.09
CA THR A 42 -8.72 16.63 -7.81
C THR A 42 -8.19 17.95 -7.25
N ALA A 43 -9.05 18.87 -6.82
CA ALA A 43 -8.63 20.14 -6.23
C ALA A 43 -7.85 19.89 -4.94
N TYR A 44 -8.37 19.03 -4.07
CA TYR A 44 -7.72 18.64 -2.82
C TYR A 44 -6.36 17.94 -3.06
N LEU A 45 -6.28 17.03 -4.05
CA LEU A 45 -5.01 16.44 -4.47
C LEU A 45 -4.01 17.52 -4.93
N THR A 46 -4.47 18.42 -5.80
CA THR A 46 -3.63 19.47 -6.41
C THR A 46 -3.05 20.40 -5.35
N THR A 47 -3.88 20.85 -4.41
CA THR A 47 -3.45 21.78 -3.36
C THR A 47 -2.51 21.12 -2.36
N HIS A 48 -2.75 19.86 -1.98
CA HIS A 48 -2.10 19.27 -0.80
C HIS A 48 -1.07 18.18 -1.10
N TYR A 49 -1.14 17.53 -2.27
CA TYR A 49 -0.28 16.38 -2.59
C TYR A 49 0.65 16.69 -3.75
N THR A 50 0.16 17.30 -4.82
CA THR A 50 0.93 17.54 -6.06
C THR A 50 2.32 18.16 -5.82
N PRO A 51 2.51 19.20 -5.00
CA PRO A 51 3.84 19.75 -4.74
C PRO A 51 4.84 18.73 -4.16
N HIS A 52 4.35 17.82 -3.31
CA HIS A 52 5.15 16.76 -2.69
C HIS A 52 5.41 15.60 -3.65
N LEU A 53 4.40 15.21 -4.44
CA LEU A 53 4.52 14.18 -5.46
C LEU A 53 5.53 14.59 -6.54
N LEU A 54 5.47 15.83 -7.02
CA LEU A 54 6.43 16.36 -7.99
C LEU A 54 7.85 16.38 -7.45
N ARG A 55 8.04 16.78 -6.19
CA ARG A 55 9.35 16.75 -5.53
C ARG A 55 9.89 15.31 -5.40
N ALA A 56 9.03 14.36 -5.06
CA ALA A 56 9.40 12.95 -4.99
C ALA A 56 9.74 12.38 -6.38
N LEU A 57 8.96 12.75 -7.40
CA LEU A 57 9.21 12.36 -8.79
C LEU A 57 10.57 12.87 -9.28
N SER A 58 10.89 14.15 -9.05
CA SER A 58 12.16 14.76 -9.44
C SER A 58 13.37 14.17 -8.72
N ALA A 59 13.17 13.65 -7.50
CA ALA A 59 14.19 12.96 -6.73
C ALA A 59 14.28 11.45 -7.06
N ASN A 60 13.63 11.01 -8.14
CA ASN A 60 13.56 9.62 -8.59
C ASN A 60 13.01 8.64 -7.54
N HIS A 61 12.17 9.10 -6.61
CA HIS A 61 11.63 8.24 -5.54
C HIS A 61 10.61 7.21 -6.08
N HIS A 62 10.39 6.15 -5.29
CA HIS A 62 9.37 5.12 -5.51
C HIS A 62 8.13 5.40 -4.65
N PHE A 63 7.00 4.81 -5.01
CA PHE A 63 5.69 5.12 -4.43
C PHE A 63 4.97 3.86 -3.96
N LEU A 64 4.44 3.87 -2.74
CA LEU A 64 3.50 2.89 -2.23
C LEU A 64 2.11 3.51 -2.13
N LEU A 65 1.09 2.79 -2.60
CA LEU A 65 -0.31 3.21 -2.48
C LEU A 65 -1.22 2.04 -2.07
N GLY A 66 -2.32 2.37 -1.40
CA GLY A 66 -3.43 1.45 -1.15
C GLY A 66 -4.47 1.45 -2.29
N PRO A 67 -5.57 0.69 -2.14
CA PRO A 67 -6.65 0.61 -3.14
C PRO A 67 -7.76 1.65 -2.92
N SER A 68 -7.57 2.60 -1.99
CA SER A 68 -8.66 3.46 -1.52
C SER A 68 -9.12 4.42 -2.62
N ARG A 69 -10.45 4.61 -2.74
CA ARG A 69 -11.07 5.46 -3.79
C ARG A 69 -10.74 6.96 -3.71
N GLY A 70 -10.12 7.42 -2.62
CA GLY A 70 -9.74 8.82 -2.41
C GLY A 70 -8.35 9.12 -2.93
N ILE A 71 -7.50 9.65 -2.04
CA ILE A 71 -6.13 10.04 -2.37
C ILE A 71 -5.33 8.94 -3.07
N ASP A 72 -5.43 7.67 -2.65
CA ASP A 72 -4.63 6.60 -3.27
C ASP A 72 -4.94 6.46 -4.77
N THR A 73 -6.23 6.43 -5.14
CA THR A 73 -6.67 6.36 -6.55
C THR A 73 -6.27 7.62 -7.31
N LEU A 74 -6.53 8.80 -6.74
CA LEU A 74 -6.19 10.08 -7.37
C LEU A 74 -4.67 10.23 -7.60
N ALA A 75 -3.86 9.83 -6.63
CA ALA A 75 -2.41 9.89 -6.73
C ALA A 75 -1.86 8.86 -7.73
N LEU A 76 -2.41 7.65 -7.81
CA LEU A 76 -2.02 6.67 -8.84
C LEU A 76 -2.22 7.24 -10.24
N HIS A 77 -3.41 7.78 -10.53
CA HIS A 77 -3.70 8.39 -11.82
C HIS A 77 -2.80 9.60 -12.10
N TYR A 78 -2.59 10.45 -11.09
CA TYR A 78 -1.71 11.60 -11.22
C TYR A 78 -0.27 11.17 -11.55
N LEU A 79 0.32 10.22 -10.81
CA LEU A 79 1.68 9.74 -11.07
C LEU A 79 1.83 9.18 -12.48
N LEU A 80 0.89 8.36 -12.94
CA LEU A 80 0.90 7.81 -14.30
C LEU A 80 0.78 8.93 -15.36
N SER A 81 -0.03 9.96 -15.10
CA SER A 81 -0.16 11.12 -16.00
C SER A 81 1.12 11.97 -16.08
N GLN A 82 1.96 11.94 -15.04
CA GLN A 82 3.26 12.62 -15.00
C GLN A 82 4.40 11.74 -15.53
N SER A 83 4.08 10.72 -16.32
CA SER A 83 5.05 9.78 -16.89
C SER A 83 5.90 9.04 -15.85
N CYS A 84 5.38 8.84 -14.63
CA CYS A 84 6.00 7.95 -13.66
C CYS A 84 5.94 6.52 -14.20
N ALA A 85 7.10 5.87 -14.35
CA ALA A 85 7.16 4.48 -14.77
C ALA A 85 6.38 3.59 -13.78
N PRO A 86 5.45 2.72 -14.24
CA PRO A 86 4.70 1.83 -13.35
C PRO A 86 5.58 0.99 -12.42
N SER A 87 6.79 0.62 -12.85
CA SER A 87 7.77 -0.13 -12.04
C SER A 87 8.27 0.59 -10.79
N ARG A 88 8.08 1.91 -10.71
CA ARG A 88 8.35 2.76 -9.52
C ARG A 88 7.18 2.81 -8.54
N ILE A 89 6.05 2.20 -8.88
CA ILE A 89 4.81 2.23 -8.12
C ILE A 89 4.48 0.81 -7.65
N THR A 90 4.20 0.68 -6.35
CA THR A 90 3.76 -0.57 -5.73
C THR A 90 2.39 -0.39 -5.08
N LEU A 91 1.42 -1.22 -5.47
CA LEU A 91 0.09 -1.23 -4.88
C LEU A 91 -0.04 -2.34 -3.83
N TYR A 92 -0.47 -1.97 -2.62
CA TYR A 92 -0.82 -2.93 -1.57
C TYR A 92 -2.31 -3.20 -1.62
N LEU A 93 -2.70 -4.39 -2.08
CA LEU A 93 -4.09 -4.73 -2.35
C LEU A 93 -4.57 -5.87 -1.46
N PRO A 94 -5.82 -5.85 -0.97
CA PRO A 94 -6.45 -7.06 -0.44
C PRO A 94 -6.68 -8.07 -1.59
N PRO A 95 -6.79 -9.38 -1.31
CA PRO A 95 -6.99 -10.40 -2.34
C PRO A 95 -8.18 -10.11 -3.26
N THR A 96 -9.26 -9.54 -2.72
CA THR A 96 -10.48 -9.20 -3.45
C THR A 96 -10.29 -8.15 -4.53
N ASP A 97 -9.24 -7.33 -4.44
CA ASP A 97 -9.02 -6.21 -5.35
C ASP A 97 -7.95 -6.52 -6.41
N VAL A 98 -7.21 -7.63 -6.30
CA VAL A 98 -6.10 -7.94 -7.21
C VAL A 98 -6.56 -7.97 -8.66
N ALA A 99 -7.68 -8.65 -8.96
CA ALA A 99 -8.22 -8.74 -10.31
C ALA A 99 -8.58 -7.37 -10.91
N ARG A 100 -9.03 -6.41 -10.07
CA ARG A 100 -9.37 -5.05 -10.51
C ARG A 100 -8.15 -4.25 -10.98
N TYR A 101 -6.96 -4.60 -10.50
CA TYR A 101 -5.71 -3.90 -10.82
C TYR A 101 -4.76 -4.75 -11.69
N ALA A 102 -5.24 -5.82 -12.33
CA ALA A 102 -4.43 -6.65 -13.23
C ALA A 102 -3.77 -5.82 -14.35
N TRP A 103 -4.51 -4.86 -14.91
CA TRP A 103 -4.01 -3.91 -15.92
C TRP A 103 -2.74 -3.16 -15.49
N PHE A 104 -2.59 -2.88 -14.19
CA PHE A 104 -1.46 -2.13 -13.66
C PHE A 104 -0.20 -3.02 -13.63
N ALA A 105 -0.36 -4.30 -13.29
CA ALA A 105 0.74 -5.27 -13.35
C ALA A 105 1.20 -5.52 -14.80
N GLU A 106 0.27 -5.58 -15.75
CA GLU A 106 0.56 -5.71 -17.19
C GLU A 106 1.42 -4.55 -17.72
N GLN A 107 1.32 -3.36 -17.12
CA GLN A 107 2.12 -2.18 -17.45
C GLN A 107 3.50 -2.16 -16.73
N GLY A 108 3.86 -3.23 -16.02
CA GLY A 108 5.11 -3.35 -15.25
C GLY A 108 5.00 -2.79 -13.83
N GLY A 109 3.79 -2.51 -13.34
CA GLY A 109 3.53 -2.12 -11.96
C GLY A 109 3.70 -3.28 -10.98
N LYS A 110 4.02 -2.96 -9.72
CA LYS A 110 4.20 -3.97 -8.66
C LYS A 110 2.93 -4.09 -7.82
N ILE A 111 2.46 -5.31 -7.59
CA ILE A 111 1.32 -5.59 -6.71
C ILE A 111 1.79 -6.45 -5.54
N VAL A 112 1.50 -6.00 -4.32
CA VAL A 112 1.71 -6.76 -3.08
C VAL A 112 0.34 -7.11 -2.52
N VAL A 113 0.05 -8.41 -2.43
CA VAL A 113 -1.16 -8.90 -1.78
C VAL A 113 -0.97 -8.78 -0.27
N SER A 114 -1.85 -8.03 0.38
CA SER A 114 -1.79 -7.73 1.81
C SER A 114 -3.12 -8.05 2.49
N SER A 115 -3.21 -7.81 3.79
CA SER A 115 -4.39 -8.16 4.56
C SER A 115 -5.65 -7.40 4.09
N ALA A 116 -6.80 -8.06 4.24
CA ALA A 116 -8.10 -7.44 4.00
C ALA A 116 -8.36 -6.25 4.96
N ASN A 117 -7.72 -6.24 6.13
CA ASN A 117 -7.83 -5.17 7.11
C ASN A 117 -6.99 -3.95 6.68
N HIS A 118 -7.63 -2.78 6.54
CA HIS A 118 -6.94 -1.54 6.19
C HIS A 118 -5.84 -1.19 7.19
N ASP A 119 -6.04 -1.41 8.49
CA ASP A 119 -5.08 -0.98 9.52
C ASP A 119 -3.76 -1.76 9.41
N SER A 120 -3.84 -3.08 9.18
CA SER A 120 -2.65 -3.93 9.03
C SER A 120 -1.95 -3.66 7.70
N ARG A 121 -2.70 -3.37 6.63
CA ARG A 121 -2.13 -3.01 5.33
C ARG A 121 -1.40 -1.67 5.37
N ASP A 122 -2.00 -0.66 5.99
CA ASP A 122 -1.37 0.65 6.21
C ASP A 122 -0.10 0.52 7.05
N GLU A 123 -0.10 -0.35 8.06
CA GLU A 123 1.11 -0.64 8.83
C GLU A 123 2.20 -1.30 7.97
N SER A 124 1.85 -2.27 7.11
CA SER A 124 2.80 -2.86 6.16
C SER A 124 3.41 -1.83 5.22
N MET A 125 2.60 -0.92 4.66
CA MET A 125 3.09 0.17 3.81
C MET A 125 3.97 1.16 4.58
N THR A 126 3.61 1.48 5.83
CA THR A 126 4.44 2.32 6.69
C THR A 126 5.81 1.68 6.92
N ARG A 127 5.85 0.37 7.24
CA ARG A 127 7.10 -0.39 7.42
C ARG A 127 7.93 -0.50 6.14
N ALA A 128 7.29 -0.55 4.98
CA ALA A 128 7.94 -0.70 3.68
C ALA A 128 8.34 0.64 3.02
N SER A 129 8.16 1.77 3.72
CA SER A 129 8.49 3.10 3.20
C SER A 129 9.42 3.87 4.15
N HIS A 130 10.24 4.74 3.57
CA HIS A 130 11.11 5.65 4.34
C HIS A 130 10.31 6.86 4.84
N TYR A 131 9.44 7.29 3.93
CA TYR A 131 8.64 8.49 3.84
C TYR A 131 7.13 8.39 3.80
N ASP A 132 6.36 9.38 4.26
CA ASP A 132 4.95 9.48 3.96
C ASP A 132 4.70 10.82 3.28
N VAL A 133 3.95 10.79 2.20
CA VAL A 133 3.24 11.96 1.68
C VAL A 133 1.83 11.84 2.19
N LEU A 134 1.54 12.52 3.30
CA LEU A 134 0.26 12.41 3.98
C LEU A 134 -0.35 13.75 4.35
N ARG A 135 -1.68 13.78 4.36
CA ARG A 135 -2.50 14.85 4.95
C ARG A 135 -3.82 14.24 5.40
N TYR A 136 -4.17 14.46 6.66
CA TYR A 136 -5.54 14.26 7.13
C TYR A 136 -6.24 15.60 7.30
N ARG A 137 -7.57 15.58 7.16
CA ARG A 137 -8.39 16.77 7.37
C ARG A 137 -8.39 17.17 8.83
N THR A 138 -8.41 18.47 9.05
CA THR A 138 -8.69 19.09 10.34
C THR A 138 -10.09 18.72 10.83
N GLN A 139 -10.34 18.95 12.12
CA GLN A 139 -11.65 18.71 12.71
C GLN A 139 -12.72 19.61 12.08
N GLU A 140 -12.38 20.86 11.78
CA GLU A 140 -13.25 21.84 11.12
C GLU A 140 -13.63 21.38 9.71
N GLU A 141 -12.65 20.95 8.90
CA GLU A 141 -12.91 20.40 7.56
C GLU A 141 -13.79 19.15 7.63
N CYS A 142 -13.59 18.29 8.63
CA CYS A 142 -14.42 17.11 8.81
C CYS A 142 -15.85 17.47 9.26
N ARG A 143 -16.02 18.43 10.16
CA ARG A 143 -17.34 18.92 10.58
C ARG A 143 -18.09 19.54 9.41
N ALA A 144 -17.42 20.34 8.58
CA ALA A 144 -18.02 20.90 7.37
C ALA A 144 -18.47 19.81 6.38
N LEU A 145 -17.66 18.76 6.21
CA LEU A 145 -17.96 17.69 5.25
C LEU A 145 -19.05 16.72 5.73
N PHE A 146 -19.04 16.34 7.00
CA PHE A 146 -19.93 15.32 7.54
C PHE A 146 -21.12 15.88 8.33
N GLY A 147 -21.09 17.16 8.70
CA GLY A 147 -22.14 17.83 9.50
C GLY A 147 -22.45 17.05 10.77
N VAL A 148 -23.75 16.78 10.98
CA VAL A 148 -24.26 16.00 12.13
C VAL A 148 -23.75 14.55 12.18
N ARG A 149 -23.23 14.01 11.07
CA ARG A 149 -22.64 12.66 11.03
C ARG A 149 -21.17 12.64 11.44
N TYR A 150 -20.57 13.80 11.69
CA TYR A 150 -19.20 13.88 12.17
C TYR A 150 -19.06 13.17 13.52
N LYS A 151 -18.04 12.32 13.63
CA LYS A 151 -17.62 11.71 14.88
C LYS A 151 -16.13 11.92 15.02
N GLU A 152 -15.73 12.37 16.20
CA GLU A 152 -14.32 12.50 16.55
C GLU A 152 -13.67 11.12 16.52
N ARG A 153 -12.56 11.01 15.79
CA ARG A 153 -11.80 9.78 15.63
C ARG A 153 -10.40 10.09 15.13
N VAL A 154 -9.46 9.20 15.45
CA VAL A 154 -8.14 9.17 14.80
C VAL A 154 -8.30 8.57 13.41
N SER A 155 -7.95 9.35 12.38
CA SER A 155 -8.03 8.87 10.98
C SER A 155 -6.94 7.82 10.69
N GLY A 156 -7.15 6.95 9.69
CA GLY A 156 -6.11 5.99 9.27
C GLY A 156 -4.79 6.68 8.91
N THR A 157 -4.87 7.78 8.17
CA THR A 157 -3.72 8.63 7.83
C THR A 157 -3.01 9.19 9.06
N GLN A 158 -3.76 9.60 10.09
CA GLN A 158 -3.16 10.05 11.36
C GLN A 158 -2.49 8.91 12.11
N LYS A 159 -3.05 7.69 12.07
CA LYS A 159 -2.38 6.50 12.62
C LYS A 159 -1.03 6.25 11.95
N ASN A 160 -0.89 6.50 10.64
CA ASN A 160 0.39 6.35 9.93
C ASN A 160 1.45 7.33 10.45
N GLU A 161 1.08 8.58 10.65
CA GLU A 161 1.98 9.56 11.26
C GLU A 161 2.41 9.14 12.68
N ILE A 162 1.47 8.66 13.50
CA ILE A 162 1.76 8.16 14.85
C ILE A 162 2.74 6.97 14.79
N ARG A 163 2.51 6.00 13.90
CA ARG A 163 3.41 4.85 13.68
C ARG A 163 4.83 5.32 13.36
N ARG A 164 4.97 6.28 12.46
CA ARG A 164 6.28 6.83 12.07
C ARG A 164 6.98 7.53 13.23
N LYS A 165 6.25 8.33 14.00
CA LYS A 165 6.77 8.98 15.21
C LYS A 165 7.20 7.98 16.29
N SER A 166 6.56 6.81 16.35
CA SER A 166 6.98 5.70 17.21
C SER A 166 8.15 4.85 16.66
N GLY A 167 8.73 5.24 15.52
CA GLY A 167 9.88 4.56 14.91
C GLY A 167 9.54 3.43 13.93
N VAL A 168 8.27 3.29 13.54
CA VAL A 168 7.86 2.32 12.52
C VAL A 168 8.13 2.90 11.13
N GLY A 169 8.96 2.22 10.35
CA GLY A 169 9.30 2.59 8.98
C GLY A 169 10.51 1.81 8.49
N LEU A 170 10.91 2.03 7.24
CA LEU A 170 12.24 1.63 6.78
C LEU A 170 13.27 2.47 7.56
N VAL A 171 13.74 1.93 8.68
CA VAL A 171 15.03 2.32 9.25
C VAL A 171 16.06 1.69 8.33
N TRP A 172 16.85 2.50 7.62
CA TRP A 172 17.90 1.97 6.76
C TRP A 172 18.87 1.12 7.59
N ARG A 173 18.73 -0.19 7.46
CA ARG A 173 19.78 -1.17 7.66
C ARG A 173 19.80 -1.93 6.36
N GLU A 174 20.94 -2.00 5.69
CA GLU A 174 21.10 -2.85 4.51
C GLU A 174 20.56 -4.24 4.86
N VAL A 175 19.49 -4.66 4.19
CA VAL A 175 19.02 -6.04 4.24
C VAL A 175 18.81 -6.50 2.81
N VAL A 176 19.76 -7.33 2.39
CA VAL A 176 19.61 -8.33 1.34
C VAL A 176 18.41 -9.20 1.71
N GLY A 177 17.33 -9.13 0.95
CA GLY A 177 16.11 -9.91 1.19
C GLY A 177 15.46 -10.29 -0.13
N GLU A 178 15.33 -11.60 -0.35
CA GLU A 178 14.85 -12.20 -1.59
C GLU A 178 13.45 -11.73 -2.00
N MET A 179 13.34 -11.38 -3.28
CA MET A 179 12.05 -11.25 -3.97
C MET A 179 11.46 -12.65 -4.12
N VAL A 180 10.40 -12.94 -3.38
CA VAL A 180 9.62 -14.17 -3.58
C VAL A 180 8.64 -13.94 -4.73
N GLU A 181 8.68 -14.79 -5.75
CA GLU A 181 7.85 -14.69 -6.94
C GLU A 181 6.35 -14.89 -6.66
N ALA A 182 5.51 -14.21 -7.43
CA ALA A 182 4.05 -14.12 -7.25
C ALA A 182 3.29 -15.47 -7.22
N ALA A 183 3.92 -16.56 -7.67
CA ALA A 183 3.34 -17.90 -7.65
C ALA A 183 3.27 -18.48 -6.22
N GLU A 184 4.30 -18.32 -5.39
CA GLU A 184 4.29 -18.82 -4.00
C GLU A 184 3.33 -18.00 -3.12
N ALA A 185 3.15 -16.71 -3.41
CA ALA A 185 2.16 -15.87 -2.76
C ALA A 185 0.72 -16.33 -3.05
N ALA A 186 0.43 -16.83 -4.26
CA ALA A 186 -0.89 -17.34 -4.63
C ALA A 186 -1.23 -18.66 -3.91
N GLU A 187 -0.25 -19.52 -3.67
CA GLU A 187 -0.42 -20.80 -2.98
C GLU A 187 -0.62 -20.62 -1.47
N GLY A 188 0.11 -19.70 -0.85
CA GLY A 188 -0.11 -19.30 0.55
C GLY A 188 -1.48 -18.64 0.79
N VAL A 189 -2.02 -17.91 -0.19
CA VAL A 189 -3.39 -17.34 -0.13
C VAL A 189 -4.45 -18.43 -0.22
N ARG A 190 -4.31 -19.42 -1.11
CA ARG A 190 -5.21 -20.59 -1.20
C ARG A 190 -5.28 -21.36 0.12
N MET A 191 -4.12 -21.67 0.70
CA MET A 191 -4.04 -22.34 2.01
C MET A 191 -4.72 -21.53 3.13
N GLY A 192 -4.64 -20.19 3.09
CA GLY A 192 -5.31 -19.30 4.01
C GLY A 192 -6.84 -19.25 3.83
N GLU A 193 -7.32 -19.31 2.59
CA GLU A 193 -8.75 -19.35 2.25
C GLU A 193 -9.39 -20.67 2.66
N ASP A 194 -8.73 -21.80 2.42
CA ASP A 194 -9.21 -23.12 2.83
C ASP A 194 -9.25 -23.25 4.36
N ALA A 195 -8.22 -22.76 5.06
CA ALA A 195 -8.23 -22.70 6.52
C ALA A 195 -9.35 -21.79 7.07
N ARG A 196 -9.71 -20.72 6.35
CA ARG A 196 -10.82 -19.83 6.74
C ARG A 196 -12.18 -20.46 6.45
N ARG A 197 -12.33 -21.11 5.30
CA ARG A 197 -13.54 -21.85 4.91
C ARG A 197 -13.82 -22.97 5.89
N ARG A 198 -12.80 -23.76 6.23
CA ARG A 198 -12.86 -24.82 7.26
C ARG A 198 -13.34 -24.29 8.61
N ARG A 199 -12.71 -23.24 9.16
CA ARG A 199 -13.14 -22.62 10.44
C ARG A 199 -14.58 -22.08 10.39
N GLY A 200 -14.99 -21.52 9.25
CA GLY A 200 -16.37 -21.06 9.05
C GLY A 200 -17.37 -22.22 9.09
N LEU A 201 -17.02 -23.33 8.45
CA LEU A 201 -17.85 -24.52 8.36
C LEU A 201 -17.92 -25.27 9.71
N GLU A 202 -16.81 -25.38 10.44
CA GLU A 202 -16.76 -25.91 11.82
C GLU A 202 -17.71 -25.17 12.76
N ARG A 203 -17.78 -23.83 12.66
CA ARG A 203 -18.73 -23.02 13.45
C ARG A 203 -20.19 -23.30 13.07
N LYS A 204 -20.48 -23.47 11.77
CA LYS A 204 -21.83 -23.81 11.28
C LYS A 204 -22.27 -25.19 11.77
N VAL A 205 -21.40 -26.19 11.65
CA VAL A 205 -21.64 -27.56 12.15
C VAL A 205 -21.89 -27.53 13.66
N LYS A 206 -21.03 -26.85 14.43
CA LYS A 206 -21.21 -26.73 15.89
C LYS A 206 -22.55 -26.08 16.26
N GLY A 207 -22.92 -24.99 15.58
CA GLY A 207 -24.21 -24.33 15.80
C GLY A 207 -25.41 -25.21 15.43
N ALA A 208 -25.33 -25.93 14.30
CA ALA A 208 -26.39 -26.81 13.84
C ALA A 208 -26.58 -28.05 14.75
N ARG A 209 -25.51 -28.61 15.31
CA ARG A 209 -25.59 -29.70 16.31
C ARG A 209 -26.39 -29.29 17.54
N VAL A 210 -26.10 -28.09 18.09
CA VAL A 210 -26.83 -27.55 19.24
C VAL A 210 -28.31 -27.35 18.90
N LEU A 211 -28.63 -26.87 17.70
CA LEU A 211 -30.02 -26.69 17.28
C LEU A 211 -30.75 -28.03 17.09
N ARG A 212 -30.08 -29.06 16.56
CA ARG A 212 -30.66 -30.40 16.41
C ARG A 212 -30.96 -31.05 17.76
N GLU A 213 -30.04 -30.93 18.72
CA GLU A 213 -30.24 -31.41 20.09
C GLU A 213 -31.43 -30.71 20.79
N ARG A 214 -31.61 -29.41 20.56
CA ARG A 214 -32.77 -28.66 21.09
C ARG A 214 -34.08 -29.11 20.44
N LEU A 215 -34.07 -29.37 19.13
CA LEU A 215 -35.23 -29.91 18.40
C LEU A 215 -35.62 -31.30 18.91
N GLU A 216 -34.65 -32.17 19.17
CA GLU A 216 -34.84 -33.51 19.75
C GLU A 216 -35.42 -33.47 21.18
N LYS A 217 -35.09 -32.42 21.95
CA LYS A 217 -35.69 -32.14 23.27
C LYS A 217 -37.10 -31.54 23.20
N GLY A 218 -37.65 -31.34 22.00
CA GLY A 218 -38.99 -30.81 21.80
C GLY A 218 -39.10 -29.29 21.96
N GLU A 219 -37.98 -28.56 21.91
CA GLU A 219 -38.03 -27.09 21.91
C GLU A 219 -38.58 -26.54 20.59
N VAL A 220 -39.45 -25.54 20.69
CA VAL A 220 -39.95 -24.82 19.50
C VAL A 220 -38.87 -23.84 19.02
N LEU A 221 -38.34 -24.09 17.83
CA LEU A 221 -37.33 -23.26 17.18
C LEU A 221 -37.93 -22.39 16.07
N GLU A 222 -37.29 -21.27 15.78
CA GLU A 222 -37.65 -20.45 14.62
C GLU A 222 -37.38 -21.21 13.32
N ARG A 223 -38.12 -20.90 12.25
CA ARG A 223 -37.98 -21.56 10.93
C ARG A 223 -36.53 -21.53 10.41
N ASN A 224 -35.84 -20.41 10.58
CA ASN A 224 -34.42 -20.25 10.20
C ASN A 224 -33.45 -21.13 11.01
N GLN A 225 -33.83 -21.56 12.21
CA GLN A 225 -33.04 -22.43 13.10
C GLN A 225 -33.29 -23.90 12.75
N VAL A 226 -34.53 -24.26 12.43
CA VAL A 226 -34.87 -25.59 11.91
C VAL A 226 -34.13 -25.85 10.60
N GLU A 227 -34.18 -24.92 9.65
CA GLU A 227 -33.45 -25.02 8.38
C GLU A 227 -31.92 -25.15 8.56
N LYS A 228 -31.36 -24.59 9.63
CA LYS A 228 -29.93 -24.75 9.98
C LYS A 228 -29.63 -26.13 10.57
N ALA A 229 -30.53 -26.66 11.39
CA ALA A 229 -30.40 -28.01 11.97
C ALA A 229 -30.49 -29.09 10.88
N GLU A 230 -31.38 -28.93 9.91
CA GLU A 230 -31.53 -29.83 8.76
C GLU A 230 -30.30 -29.86 7.84
N LYS A 231 -29.59 -28.72 7.73
CA LYS A 231 -28.36 -28.61 6.93
C LYS A 231 -27.12 -29.21 7.59
N LEU A 232 -27.24 -29.73 8.82
CA LEU A 232 -26.10 -30.27 9.58
C LEU A 232 -25.31 -31.31 8.78
N GLU A 233 -25.98 -32.34 8.27
CA GLU A 233 -25.33 -33.46 7.57
C GLU A 233 -24.64 -33.03 6.28
N ALA A 234 -25.19 -32.03 5.59
CA ALA A 234 -24.57 -31.46 4.40
C ALA A 234 -23.27 -30.71 4.76
N TRP A 235 -23.29 -29.91 5.84
CA TRP A 235 -22.10 -29.21 6.31
C TRP A 235 -21.04 -30.14 6.91
N GLU A 236 -21.43 -31.24 7.54
CA GLU A 236 -20.49 -32.26 8.02
C GLU A 236 -19.80 -32.98 6.86
N ARG A 237 -20.54 -33.34 5.80
CA ARG A 237 -19.94 -33.90 4.57
C ARG A 237 -19.02 -32.92 3.87
N GLU A 238 -19.41 -31.65 3.75
CA GLU A 238 -18.55 -30.61 3.18
C GLU A 238 -17.28 -30.40 4.03
N LEU A 239 -17.37 -30.50 5.35
CA LEU A 239 -16.22 -30.34 6.25
C LEU A 239 -15.26 -31.53 6.18
N GLU A 240 -15.78 -32.74 6.01
CA GLU A 240 -14.96 -33.94 5.83
C GLU A 240 -14.18 -33.88 4.51
N GLY A 241 -14.79 -33.35 3.43
CA GLY A 241 -14.11 -33.16 2.15
C GLY A 241 -13.02 -32.08 2.13
N LEU A 242 -12.87 -31.32 3.22
CA LEU A 242 -11.82 -30.30 3.40
C LEU A 242 -10.68 -30.77 4.33
N LYS A 243 -10.70 -32.03 4.79
CA LYS A 243 -9.61 -32.66 5.56
C LYS A 243 -8.65 -33.39 4.65
#